data_AF-A0A560SNM0-F1
#
_entry.id   AF-A0A560SNM0-F1
#
_cell.length_a   1.000
_cell.length_b   1.000
_cell.length_c   1.000
_cell.angle_alpha   90.00
_cell.angle_beta   90.00
_cell.angle_gamma   90.00
#
_symmetry.space_group_name_H-M   'P 1'
#
loop_
_entity.id
_entity.type
_entity.pdbx_description
1 polymer ?
#
loop_
_entity_poly.entity_id
_entity_poly.type
_entity_poly.pdbx_seq_one_letter_code
_entity_poly.pdbx_strand_id
1 'polypeptide(L)'
;MAVTCTTLEEVRNNIDRLDQQIVTLLAERGRYVSQAARFKKDTDGVKAPQRVEQVIAKVRGLSEAVGANPEVTEQVYRAMIAAFIQQELAEHAALAANQAT
;
A
#
# COMPACT_ATOMS: atom_id res chain seq x y z
N MET A 1 4.43 -16.81 13.78
CA MET A 1 5.52 -17.49 13.03
C MET A 1 4.88 -18.41 12.01
N ALA A 2 5.53 -18.64 10.85
CA ALA A 2 5.02 -19.57 9.86
C ALA A 2 4.98 -20.99 10.46
N VAL A 3 3.85 -21.68 10.30
CA VAL A 3 3.70 -23.08 10.71
C VAL A 3 4.17 -23.99 9.59
N THR A 4 4.79 -25.12 9.93
CA THR A 4 5.14 -26.15 8.94
C THR A 4 3.86 -26.86 8.52
N CYS A 5 3.42 -26.62 7.29
CA CYS A 5 2.26 -27.29 6.70
C CYS A 5 2.68 -28.66 6.14
N THR A 6 1.79 -29.64 6.27
CA THR A 6 1.96 -31.01 5.76
C THR A 6 1.14 -31.26 4.49
N THR A 7 0.15 -30.41 4.22
CA THR A 7 -0.67 -30.48 3.00
C THR A 7 -0.73 -29.15 2.26
N LEU A 8 -1.06 -29.20 0.97
CA LEU A 8 -1.29 -28.00 0.16
C LEU A 8 -2.52 -27.20 0.66
N GLU A 9 -3.51 -27.87 1.21
CA GLU A 9 -4.70 -27.24 1.78
C GLU A 9 -4.34 -26.40 3.01
N GLU A 10 -3.49 -26.93 3.91
CA GLU A 10 -3.00 -26.17 5.06
C GLU A 10 -2.20 -24.93 4.65
N VAL A 11 -1.40 -25.02 3.58
CA VAL A 11 -0.69 -23.87 3.02
C VAL A 11 -1.69 -22.80 2.55
N ARG A 12 -2.70 -23.19 1.76
CA ARG A 12 -3.73 -22.28 1.25
C ARG A 12 -4.50 -21.61 2.37
N ASN A 13 -4.94 -22.37 3.37
CA ASN A 13 -5.66 -21.82 4.52
C ASN A 13 -4.82 -20.80 5.30
N ASN A 14 -3.50 -21.01 5.41
CA ASN A 14 -2.61 -20.04 6.02
C ASN A 14 -2.40 -18.79 5.16
N ILE A 15 -2.34 -18.93 3.84
CA ILE A 15 -2.29 -17.81 2.89
C ILE A 15 -3.58 -17.00 2.98
N ASP A 16 -4.75 -17.63 2.91
CA ASP A 16 -6.05 -16.96 2.99
C ASP A 16 -6.19 -16.16 4.31
N ARG A 17 -5.70 -16.74 5.42
CA ARG A 17 -5.64 -16.04 6.71
C ARG A 17 -4.74 -14.80 6.66
N LEU A 18 -3.58 -14.88 5.98
CA LEU A 18 -2.68 -13.75 5.82
C LEU A 18 -3.28 -12.69 4.89
N ASP A 19 -3.93 -13.10 3.80
CA ASP A 19 -4.59 -12.21 2.85
C ASP A 19 -5.67 -11.38 3.54
N GLN A 20 -6.46 -11.99 4.43
CA GLN A 20 -7.42 -11.25 5.25
C GLN A 20 -6.74 -10.16 6.09
N GLN A 21 -5.58 -10.44 6.70
CA GLN A 21 -4.83 -9.46 7.48
C GLN A 21 -4.24 -8.36 6.61
N ILE A 22 -3.68 -8.72 5.45
CA ILE A 22 -3.11 -7.80 4.48
C ILE A 22 -4.20 -6.82 4.00
N VAL A 23 -5.38 -7.31 3.62
CA VAL A 23 -6.49 -6.46 3.17
C VAL A 23 -6.96 -5.52 4.29
N THR A 24 -7.04 -5.99 5.54
CA THR A 24 -7.37 -5.12 6.68
C THR A 24 -6.34 -4.01 6.87
N LEU A 25 -5.04 -4.33 6.79
CA LEU A 25 -3.96 -3.34 6.89
C LEU A 25 -3.95 -2.37 5.70
N LEU A 26 -4.27 -2.85 4.49
CA LEU A 26 -4.42 -1.99 3.31
C LEU A 26 -5.56 -0.99 3.49
N ALA A 27 -6.71 -1.43 4.02
CA ALA A 27 -7.83 -0.54 4.30
C ALA A 27 -7.45 0.54 5.34
N GLU A 28 -6.75 0.16 6.40
CA GLU A 28 -6.24 1.11 7.40
C GLU A 28 -5.24 2.10 6.78
N ARG A 29 -4.26 1.60 6.02
CA ARG A 29 -3.29 2.44 5.30
C ARG A 29 -3.99 3.41 4.37
N GLY A 30 -5.01 2.96 3.64
CA GLY A 30 -5.80 3.78 2.73
C GLY A 30 -6.50 4.94 3.44
N ARG A 31 -7.06 4.71 4.64
CA ARG A 31 -7.66 5.79 5.44
C ARG A 31 -6.65 6.88 5.79
N TYR A 32 -5.40 6.53 6.09
CA TYR A 32 -4.35 7.53 6.34
C TYR A 32 -3.92 8.26 5.06
N VAL A 33 -3.89 7.58 3.92
CA VAL A 33 -3.65 8.22 2.62
C VAL A 33 -4.74 9.27 2.34
N SER A 34 -6.02 8.90 2.46
CA SER A 34 -7.14 9.84 2.28
C SER A 34 -7.11 11.02 3.26
N GLN A 35 -6.62 10.81 4.49
CA GLN A 35 -6.38 11.92 5.42
C GLN A 35 -5.24 12.83 4.95
N ALA A 36 -4.14 12.25 4.46
CA ALA A 36 -3.01 13.00 3.92
C ALA A 36 -3.41 13.89 2.75
N ALA A 37 -4.37 13.45 1.92
CA ALA A 37 -4.93 14.26 0.82
C ALA A 37 -5.47 15.61 1.28
N ARG A 38 -6.03 15.73 2.50
CA ARG A 38 -6.54 16.99 3.05
C ARG A 38 -5.46 18.04 3.29
N PHE A 39 -4.20 17.62 3.42
CA PHE A 39 -3.06 18.50 3.65
C PHE A 39 -2.32 18.89 2.36
N LYS A 40 -2.60 18.20 1.25
CA LYS A 40 -1.98 18.45 -0.06
C LYS A 40 -2.79 19.53 -0.78
N LYS A 41 -2.17 20.67 -1.09
CA LYS A 41 -2.82 21.82 -1.76
C LYS A 41 -2.77 21.74 -3.29
N ASP A 42 -1.89 20.90 -3.83
CA ASP A 42 -1.58 20.78 -5.25
C ASP A 42 -1.37 19.31 -5.69
N THR A 43 -1.50 19.08 -7.00
CA THR A 43 -1.34 17.76 -7.64
C THR A 43 0.09 17.22 -7.55
N ASP A 44 1.10 18.09 -7.40
CA ASP A 44 2.49 17.67 -7.21
C ASP A 44 2.72 17.10 -5.80
N GLY A 45 2.00 17.61 -4.80
CA GLY A 45 1.93 17.00 -3.46
C GLY A 45 1.31 15.60 -3.46
N VAL A 46 0.51 15.24 -4.47
CA VAL A 46 -0.12 13.92 -4.60
C VAL A 46 0.91 12.85 -4.98
N LYS A 47 1.81 13.13 -5.92
CA LYS A 47 2.80 12.16 -6.40
C LYS A 47 4.01 11.99 -5.47
N ALA A 48 4.42 13.07 -4.79
CA ALA A 48 5.47 13.09 -3.76
C ALA A 48 6.64 12.10 -3.99
N PRO A 49 7.38 12.18 -5.11
CA PRO A 49 8.34 11.15 -5.53
C PRO A 49 9.44 10.89 -4.48
N GLN A 50 9.92 11.92 -3.80
CA GLN A 50 10.88 11.75 -2.69
C GLN A 50 10.31 10.90 -1.55
N ARG A 51 9.02 11.06 -1.24
CA ARG A 51 8.36 10.29 -0.19
C ARG A 51 8.22 8.82 -0.58
N VAL A 52 7.95 8.53 -1.86
CA VAL A 52 7.90 7.16 -2.38
C VAL A 52 9.22 6.46 -2.13
N GLU A 53 10.34 7.05 -2.56
CA GLU A 53 11.67 6.43 -2.38
C GLU A 53 12.05 6.27 -0.90
N GLN A 54 11.68 7.21 -0.02
CA GLN A 54 11.87 7.03 1.43
C GLN A 54 11.10 5.81 1.98
N VAL A 55 9.86 5.60 1.53
CA VAL A 55 9.06 4.44 1.95
C VAL A 55 9.71 3.16 1.42
N ILE A 56 10.14 3.14 0.16
CA ILE A 56 10.81 1.99 -0.45
C ILE A 56 12.09 1.62 0.30
N ALA A 57 12.98 2.59 0.56
CA ALA A 57 14.20 2.35 1.32
C ALA A 57 13.90 1.79 2.71
N LYS A 58 12.89 2.33 3.41
CA LYS A 58 12.47 1.84 4.73
C LYS A 58 11.98 0.39 4.68
N VAL A 59 11.13 0.04 3.72
CA VAL A 59 10.51 -1.29 3.69
C VAL A 59 11.51 -2.34 3.24
N ARG A 60 12.45 -2.01 2.35
CA ARG A 60 13.58 -2.89 2.02
C ARG A 60 14.40 -3.24 3.26
N GLY A 61 14.78 -2.24 4.07
CA GLY A 61 15.50 -2.47 5.32
C GLY A 61 14.69 -3.30 6.33
N LEU A 62 13.37 -3.10 6.39
CA LEU A 62 12.50 -3.94 7.22
C LEU A 62 12.47 -5.39 6.71
N SER A 63 12.40 -5.60 5.40
CA SER A 63 12.41 -6.94 4.80
C SER A 63 13.66 -7.71 5.15
N GLU A 64 14.83 -7.08 5.04
CA GLU A 64 16.10 -7.67 5.44
C GLU A 64 16.08 -8.08 6.92
N ALA A 65 15.59 -7.19 7.80
CA ALA A 65 15.53 -7.43 9.24
C ALA A 65 14.59 -8.59 9.63
N VAL A 66 13.53 -8.85 8.87
CA VAL A 66 12.56 -9.93 9.14
C VAL A 66 12.78 -11.18 8.28
N GLY A 67 13.83 -11.21 7.46
CA GLY A 67 14.14 -12.34 6.57
C GLY A 67 13.22 -12.47 5.35
N ALA A 68 12.52 -11.41 4.96
CA ALA A 68 11.74 -11.35 3.73
C ALA A 68 12.62 -10.95 2.53
N ASN A 69 12.20 -11.30 1.31
CA ASN A 69 12.89 -10.90 0.10
C ASN A 69 12.69 -9.38 -0.16
N PRO A 70 13.76 -8.56 -0.16
CA PRO A 70 13.65 -7.11 -0.34
C PRO A 70 13.10 -6.71 -1.71
N GLU A 71 13.43 -7.49 -2.76
CA GLU A 71 13.01 -7.23 -4.13
C GLU A 71 11.50 -7.43 -4.29
N VAL A 72 10.99 -8.57 -3.79
CA VAL A 72 9.54 -8.83 -3.77
C VAL A 72 8.81 -7.76 -2.97
N THR A 73 9.37 -7.36 -1.82
CA THR A 73 8.75 -6.34 -0.97
C THR A 73 8.67 -4.99 -1.67
N GLU A 74 9.74 -4.55 -2.33
CA GLU A 74 9.76 -3.30 -3.08
C GLU A 74 8.70 -3.29 -4.18
N GLN A 75 8.61 -4.35 -4.98
CA GLN A 75 7.63 -4.44 -6.07
C GLN A 75 6.19 -4.31 -5.56
N VAL A 76 5.86 -5.02 -4.47
CA VAL A 76 4.54 -4.93 -3.82
C VAL A 76 4.27 -3.51 -3.33
N TYR A 77 5.24 -2.87 -2.67
CA TYR A 77 5.07 -1.52 -2.15
C TYR A 77 4.94 -0.47 -3.26
N ARG A 78 5.71 -0.57 -4.34
CA ARG A 78 5.60 0.34 -5.49
C ARG A 78 4.23 0.24 -6.14
N ALA A 79 3.73 -0.99 -6.38
CA ALA A 79 2.40 -1.21 -6.92
C ALA A 79 1.30 -0.66 -6.00
N MET A 80 1.39 -0.94 -4.70
CA MET A 80 0.44 -0.42 -3.70
C MET A 80 0.43 1.11 -3.67
N ILE A 81 1.60 1.76 -3.65
CA ILE A 81 1.70 3.22 -3.63
C ILE A 81 1.10 3.82 -4.91
N ALA A 82 1.40 3.24 -6.08
CA ALA A 82 0.85 3.68 -7.35
C ALA A 82 -0.68 3.60 -7.37
N ALA A 83 -1.26 2.50 -6.86
CA ALA A 83 -2.70 2.32 -6.77
C ALA A 83 -3.36 3.39 -5.87
N PHE A 84 -2.77 3.71 -4.72
CA PHE A 84 -3.27 4.77 -3.85
C PHE A 84 -3.20 6.15 -4.49
N ILE A 85 -2.11 6.48 -5.20
CA ILE A 85 -2.01 7.74 -5.94
C ILE A 85 -3.08 7.83 -7.02
N GLN A 86 -3.32 6.74 -7.75
CA GLN A 86 -4.39 6.68 -8.77
C GLN A 86 -5.78 6.90 -8.15
N GLN A 87 -6.05 6.27 -7.01
CA GLN A 87 -7.30 6.47 -6.27
C GLN A 87 -7.47 7.93 -5.84
N GLU A 88 -6.44 8.54 -5.24
CA GLU A 88 -6.47 9.96 -4.84
C GLU A 88 -6.76 10.88 -6.04
N LEU A 89 -6.08 10.67 -7.18
CA LEU A 89 -6.28 11.47 -8.39
C LEU A 89 -7.72 11.36 -8.92
N ALA A 90 -8.32 10.16 -8.88
CA ALA A 90 -9.71 9.94 -9.30
C ALA A 90 -10.70 10.64 -8.35
N GLU A 91 -10.49 10.57 -7.04
CA GLU A 91 -11.32 11.26 -6.03
C GLU A 91 -11.27 12.79 -6.22
N HIS A 92 -10.08 13.36 -6.44
CA HIS A 92 -9.91 14.79 -6.71
C HIS A 92 -10.62 15.23 -7.99
N ALA A 93 -10.55 14.44 -9.06
CA ALA A 93 -11.23 14.74 -10.32
C ALA A 93 -12.76 14.74 -10.17
N ALA A 94 -13.32 13.77 -9.43
CA ALA A 94 -14.76 13.68 -9.17
C ALA A 94 -15.27 14.87 -8.34
N LEU A 95 -14.51 15.30 -7.33
CA LEU A 95 -14.85 16.47 -6.50
C LEU A 95 -14.85 17.77 -7.32
N ALA A 96 -13.88 17.96 -8.21
CA ALA A 96 -13.82 19.12 -9.09
C ALA A 96 -15.01 19.18 -10.06
N ALA A 97 -15.45 18.03 -10.60
CA ALA A 97 -16.61 17.96 -11.49
C ALA A 97 -17.93 18.31 -10.78
N ASN A 98 -18.11 17.84 -9.54
CA ASN A 98 -19.31 18.13 -8.73
C ASN A 98 -19.40 19.58 -8.25
N GLN A 99 -18.29 20.33 -8.21
CA GLN A 99 -18.29 21.76 -7.85
C GLN A 99 -18.55 22.68 -9.04
N ALA A 100 -18.45 22.16 -10.27
CA ALA A 100 -18.67 22.90 -11.51
C ALA A 100 -20.13 22.79 -12.04
N THR A 101 -21.00 22.09 -11.33
CA THR A 101 -22.43 21.88 -11.64
C THR A 101 -23.29 22.54 -10.57
#